data_AF-A0A2R7P6Q1-F1
#
_entry.id   AF-A0A2R7P6Q1-F1
#
_cell.length_a   1.000
_cell.length_b   1.000
_cell.length_c   1.000
_cell.angle_alpha   90.00
_cell.angle_beta   90.00
_cell.angle_gamma   90.00
#
_symmetry.space_group_name_H-M   'P 1'
#
loop_
_entity.id
_entity.type
_entity.pdbx_description
1 polymer ?
#
loop_
_entity_poly.entity_id
_entity_poly.type
_entity_poly.pdbx_seq_one_letter_code
_entity_poly.pdbx_strand_id
1 'polypeptide(L)' 'MDISSFDDLLQAARMQPEPQRLLFVFAAVELPDDATPAQRARFEAGQGGALVPLMCVDKTPQELASFDALVT' A
#
# COMPACT_ATOMS: atom_id res chain seq x y z
N MET A 1 11.97 15.06 -11.46
CA MET A 1 10.58 15.10 -10.95
C MET A 1 10.64 14.47 -9.58
N ASP A 2 10.30 15.23 -8.54
CA ASP A 2 10.25 14.71 -7.17
C ASP A 2 8.81 14.21 -6.93
N ILE A 3 8.65 12.98 -6.44
CA ILE A 3 7.33 12.39 -6.17
C ILE A 3 7.12 12.49 -4.67
N SER A 4 6.34 13.49 -4.24
CA SER A 4 6.12 13.80 -2.82
C SER A 4 4.71 13.45 -2.34
N SER A 5 3.80 13.18 -3.28
CA SER A 5 2.40 12.86 -3.01
C SER A 5 1.89 11.76 -3.93
N PHE A 6 0.71 11.22 -3.61
CA PHE A 6 0.03 10.24 -4.45
C PHE A 6 -0.38 10.84 -5.80
N ASP A 7 -0.81 12.10 -5.81
CA ASP A 7 -1.18 12.79 -7.05
C ASP A 7 0.04 13.03 -7.94
N ASP A 8 1.20 13.34 -7.36
CA ASP A 8 2.47 13.42 -8.11
C ASP A 8 2.80 12.07 -8.75
N LEU A 9 2.59 10.95 -8.03
CA LEU A 9 2.80 9.60 -8.55
C LEU A 9 1.88 9.32 -9.74
N LEU A 10 0.58 9.63 -9.62
CA LEU A 10 -0.38 9.44 -10.72
C LEU A 10 -0.02 10.30 -11.93
N GLN A 11 0.34 11.57 -11.71
CA GLN A 11 0.77 12.47 -12.79
C GLN A 11 2.03 11.94 -13.46
N ALA A 12 3.05 11.54 -12.70
CA ALA A 12 4.30 10.99 -13.20
C ALA A 12 4.06 9.72 -14.04
N ALA A 13 3.16 8.84 -13.59
CA ALA A 13 2.81 7.61 -14.27
C ALA A 13 2.05 7.86 -15.60
N ARG A 14 1.15 8.86 -15.62
CA ARG A 14 0.42 9.28 -16.85
C ARG A 14 1.34 9.91 -17.90
N MET A 15 2.45 10.52 -17.48
CA MET A 15 3.40 11.19 -18.37
C MET A 15 4.44 10.24 -18.98
N GLN A 16 4.44 8.95 -18.61
CA GLN A 16 5.37 7.99 -19.19
C GLN A 16 5.04 7.72 -20.67
N PRO A 17 6.05 7.65 -21.56
CA PRO A 17 5.81 7.32 -22.97
C PRO A 17 5.18 5.94 -23.17
N GLU A 18 5.51 4.99 -22.29
CA GLU A 18 4.91 3.66 -22.27
C GLU A 18 3.86 3.57 -21.14
N PRO A 19 2.63 3.09 -21.43
CA PRO A 19 1.58 2.95 -20.43
C PRO A 19 2.03 2.12 -19.22
N GLN A 20 2.09 2.76 -18.06
CA GLN A 20 2.45 2.07 -16.82
C GLN A 20 1.27 1.30 -16.24
N ARG A 21 1.57 0.27 -15.45
CA ARG A 21 0.61 -0.45 -14.62
C ARG A 21 0.98 -0.19 -13.16
N LEU A 22 0.03 0.36 -12.41
CA LEU A 22 0.16 0.61 -10.99
C LEU A 22 -0.31 -0.64 -10.24
N LEU A 23 0.58 -1.22 -9.45
CA LEU A 23 0.27 -2.36 -8.59
C LEU A 23 0.18 -1.89 -7.15
N PHE A 24 -0.97 -2.10 -6.51
CA PHE A 24 -1.18 -1.75 -5.11
C PHE A 24 -1.41 -3.03 -4.31
N VAL A 25 -0.65 -3.19 -3.22
CA VAL A 25 -0.85 -4.26 -2.24
C VAL A 25 -1.39 -3.63 -0.97
N PHE A 26 -2.57 -4.06 -0.56
CA PHE A 26 -3.14 -3.71 0.74
C PHE A 26 -2.69 -4.76 1.74
N ALA A 27 -2.21 -4.33 2.90
CA ALA A 27 -1.73 -5.22 3.94
C ALA A 27 -2.39 -4.90 5.29
N ALA A 28 -2.62 -5.94 6.08
CA ALA A 28 -2.97 -5.83 7.49
C ALA A 28 -1.75 -6.11 8.36
N VAL A 29 -1.78 -5.59 9.59
CA VAL A 29 -0.84 -5.99 10.62
C VAL A 29 -1.42 -7.21 11.34
N GLU A 30 -0.69 -8.30 11.35
CA GLU A 30 -1.06 -9.53 12.05
C GLU A 30 0.04 -9.97 13.02
N LEU A 31 -0.33 -10.78 14.00
CA LEU A 31 0.62 -11.38 14.94
C LEU A 31 0.81 -12.86 14.60
N PRO A 32 2.05 -13.32 14.32
CA PRO A 32 2.33 -14.74 14.10
C PRO A 32 1.93 -15.60 15.31
N ASP A 33 1.48 -16.83 15.05
CA ASP A 33 1.04 -17.76 16.10
C ASP A 33 2.16 -18.09 17.11
N ASP A 34 3.41 -18.15 16.63
CA ASP A 34 4.62 -18.42 17.39
C ASP A 34 5.25 -17.17 18.05
N ALA A 35 4.53 -16.05 18.07
CA ALA A 35 5.01 -14.81 18.65
C ALA A 35 5.37 -14.95 20.14
N THR A 36 6.57 -14.46 20.47
CA THR A 36 7.06 -14.39 21.85
C THR A 36 6.20 -13.46 22.71
N PRO A 37 6.22 -13.60 24.05
CA PRO A 37 5.48 -12.70 24.94
C PRO A 37 5.79 -11.21 24.73
N ALA A 38 7.05 -10.87 24.43
CA ALA A 38 7.46 -9.50 24.15
C ALA A 38 6.87 -8.98 22.82
N GLN A 39 6.77 -9.82 21.79
CA GLN A 39 6.13 -9.46 20.52
C GLN A 39 4.62 -9.28 20.68
N ARG A 40 3.95 -10.13 21.49
CA ARG A 40 2.53 -9.93 21.87
C ARG A 40 2.30 -8.58 22.52
N ALA A 41 3.07 -8.26 23.57
CA ALA A 41 2.94 -6.99 24.28
C ALA A 41 3.14 -5.77 23.34
N ARG A 42 4.09 -5.85 22.41
CA ARG A 42 4.30 -4.80 21.41
C ARG A 42 3.17 -4.70 20.38
N PHE A 43 2.63 -5.84 19.95
CA PHE A 43 1.49 -5.87 19.03
C PHE A 43 0.23 -5.28 19.68
N GLU A 44 -0.06 -5.64 20.94
CA GLU A 44 -1.15 -5.06 21.73
C GLU A 44 -1.00 -3.55 21.94
N ALA A 45 0.25 -3.06 22.03
CA ALA A 45 0.56 -1.62 22.08
C ALA A 45 0.53 -0.92 20.71
N GLY A 46 0.23 -1.63 19.61
CA GLY A 46 0.25 -1.08 18.24
C GLY A 46 1.65 -0.80 17.69
N GLN A 47 2.70 -1.39 18.28
CA GLN A 47 4.11 -1.14 17.99
C GLN A 47 4.83 -2.38 17.41
N GLY A 48 4.07 -3.34 16.90
CA GLY A 48 4.60 -4.60 16.38
C GLY A 48 3.59 -5.36 15.53
N GLY A 49 4.02 -6.51 15.02
CA GLY A 49 3.29 -7.34 14.07
C GLY A 49 4.02 -7.48 12.73
N ALA A 50 3.50 -8.35 11.88
CA ALA A 50 3.96 -8.55 10.51
C ALA A 50 2.92 -7.99 9.54
N LEU A 51 3.37 -7.39 8.44
CA LEU A 51 2.49 -6.98 7.35
C LEU A 51 2.15 -8.20 6.50
N VAL A 52 0.86 -8.54 6.45
CA VAL A 52 0.32 -9.66 5.66
C VAL A 52 -0.52 -9.08 4.52
N PRO A 53 -0.26 -9.47 3.25
CA PRO A 53 -1.03 -8.97 2.12
C PRO A 53 -2.47 -9.49 2.18
N LEU A 54 -3.44 -8.57 2.13
CA LEU A 54 -4.86 -8.86 2.07
C LEU A 54 -5.35 -9.01 0.63
N MET A 55 -4.93 -8.08 -0.23
CA MET A 55 -5.31 -8.07 -1.63
C MET A 55 -4.26 -7.33 -2.47
N CYS A 56 -4.26 -7.63 -3.75
CA CYS A 56 -3.45 -6.97 -4.74
C CYS A 56 -4.37 -6.49 -5.86
N VAL A 57 -4.26 -5.21 -6.22
CA VAL A 57 -5.02 -4.63 -7.32
C VAL A 57 -4.08 -3.99 -8.31
N ASP A 58 -4.39 -4.19 -9.58
CA ASP A 58 -3.75 -3.51 -10.69
C ASP A 58 -4.69 -2.44 -11.27
N LYS A 59 -4.12 -1.29 -11.59
CA LYS A 59 -4.81 -0.18 -12.26
C LYS A 59 -3.91 0.47 -13.28
N THR A 60 -4.48 0.92 -14.38
CA THR A 60 -3.83 1.90 -15.25
C THR A 60 -3.89 3.29 -14.59
N PRO A 61 -2.93 4.19 -14.86
CA PRO A 61 -2.96 5.55 -14.34
C PRO A 61 -4.21 6.35 -14.76
N GLN A 62 -4.89 5.95 -15.83
CA GLN A 62 -6.11 6.57 -16.33
C GLN A 62 -7.37 6.09 -15.58
N GLU A 63 -7.38 4.86 -15.05
CA GLU A 63 -8.50 4.32 -14.27
C GLU A 63 -8.61 4.92 -12.87
N LEU A 64 -7.50 5.44 -12.34
CA LEU A 64 -7.43 5.93 -10.97
C LEU A 64 -7.31 7.45 -10.93
N ALA A 65 -8.35 8.14 -10.43
CA ALA A 65 -8.38 9.60 -10.38
C ALA A 65 -7.59 10.19 -9.21
N SER A 66 -7.62 9.52 -8.05
CA SER A 66 -7.03 9.97 -6.79
C SER A 66 -6.81 8.79 -5.83
N PHE A 67 -6.23 9.04 -4.66
CA PHE A 67 -6.15 8.03 -3.60
C PHE A 67 -7.53 7.64 -3.04
N ASP A 68 -8.45 8.58 -2.88
CA ASP A 68 -9.81 8.28 -2.40
C ASP A 68 -10.53 7.31 -3.33
N ALA A 69 -10.31 7.44 -4.65
CA ALA A 69 -10.84 6.50 -5.64
C ALA A 69 -10.19 5.11 -5.59
N LEU A 70 -9.05 4.96 -4.91
CA LEU A 70 -8.37 3.67 -4.71
C LEU A 70 -8.96 2.91 -3.51
N VAL A 71 -9.37 3.64 -2.47
CA VAL A 71 -9.78 3.09 -1.17
C VAL A 71 -11.30 3.00 -0.99
N THR A 72 -12.07 3.35 -2.02
CA THR A 72 -13.53 3.20 -2.10
C THR A 72 -13.89 1.92 -2.85
#